data_AF-A0A2D6X044-F1
#
_entry.id   AF-A0A2D6X044-F1
#
_cell.length_a   1.000
_cell.length_b   1.000
_cell.length_c   1.000
_cell.angle_alpha   90.00
_cell.angle_beta   90.00
_cell.angle_gamma   90.00
#
_symmetry.space_group_name_H-M   'P 1'
#
loop_
_entity.id
_entity.type
_entity.pdbx_description
1 polymer ?
#
loop_
_entity_poly.entity_id
_entity_poly.type
_entity_poly.pdbx_seq_one_letter_code
_entity_poly.pdbx_strand_id
1 'polypeptide(L)'
;MARVSAFVPVYNTANGGSADIFGADLVPQGPDSVLTIGVALSAAVKLNLLIKSGATTVTVVLNDDSNLTATAGHTFTWPADSGYTYNLQPSGSCTVLWCSIRDVCSGGI
;
A
#
# COMPACT_ATOMS: atom_id res chain seq x y z
N MET A 1 5.69 10.94 21.17
CA MET A 1 4.27 10.60 20.89
C MET A 1 4.19 10.20 19.42
N ALA A 2 3.81 8.96 19.09
CA ALA A 2 3.75 8.52 17.68
C ALA A 2 2.70 9.34 16.91
N ARG A 3 3.07 9.88 15.74
CA ARG A 3 2.13 10.56 14.85
C ARG A 3 1.60 9.52 13.87
N VAL A 4 0.28 9.41 13.78
CA VAL A 4 -0.40 8.53 12.81
C VAL A 4 -0.97 9.41 11.73
N SER A 5 -0.48 9.23 10.50
CA SER A 5 -1.05 9.88 9.32
C SER A 5 -1.79 8.81 8.52
N ALA A 6 -3.10 9.00 8.36
CA ALA A 6 -3.94 8.11 7.56
C ALA A 6 -4.13 8.73 6.17
N PHE A 7 -3.82 7.96 5.14
CA PHE A 7 -4.13 8.36 3.77
C PHE A 7 -5.62 8.13 3.48
N VAL A 8 -6.17 8.89 2.53
CA VAL A 8 -7.59 8.78 2.14
C VAL A 8 -7.85 7.34 1.67
N PRO A 9 -8.78 6.61 2.31
CA PRO A 9 -9.01 5.23 1.94
C PRO A 9 -9.74 5.14 0.60
N VAL A 10 -9.41 4.12 -0.19
CA VAL A 10 -10.05 3.82 -1.47
C VAL A 10 -11.15 2.79 -1.23
N TYR A 11 -12.34 3.03 -1.79
CA TYR A 11 -13.50 2.16 -1.62
C TYR A 11 -14.13 1.85 -2.97
N ASN A 12 -14.60 0.60 -3.12
CA ASN A 12 -15.40 0.13 -4.24
C ASN A 12 -14.96 0.67 -5.62
N THR A 13 -13.65 0.63 -5.87
CA THR A 13 -13.05 1.23 -7.07
C THR A 13 -12.52 0.13 -7.99
N ALA A 14 -12.94 0.14 -9.25
CA ALA A 14 -12.41 -0.78 -10.25
C ALA A 14 -10.94 -0.44 -10.55
N ASN A 15 -10.08 -1.44 -10.52
CA ASN A 15 -8.69 -1.34 -10.91
C ASN A 15 -8.42 -2.31 -12.08
N GLY A 16 -7.87 -1.79 -13.18
CA GLY A 16 -7.64 -2.54 -14.40
C GLY A 16 -6.61 -3.67 -14.28
N GLY A 17 -5.95 -3.82 -13.14
CA GLY A 17 -4.76 -4.65 -13.00
C GLY A 17 -3.56 -3.86 -13.49
N SER A 18 -2.47 -3.97 -12.76
CA SER A 18 -1.26 -3.22 -13.02
C SER A 18 -1.37 -1.68 -12.99
N ALA A 19 -2.50 -1.13 -12.54
CA ALA A 19 -2.68 0.29 -12.28
C ALA A 19 -2.51 0.56 -10.78
N ASP A 20 -1.99 1.75 -10.46
CA ASP A 20 -1.89 2.23 -9.08
C ASP A 20 -3.29 2.30 -8.43
N ILE A 21 -3.40 1.83 -7.18
CA ILE A 21 -4.63 1.91 -6.39
C ILE A 21 -4.89 3.36 -5.97
N PHE A 22 -3.83 4.10 -5.63
CA PHE A 22 -3.93 5.50 -5.24
C PHE A 22 -3.59 6.40 -6.42
N GLY A 23 -4.39 7.46 -6.62
CA GLY A 23 -4.18 8.43 -7.71
C GLY A 23 -2.91 9.26 -7.57
N ALA A 24 -2.24 9.23 -6.41
CA ALA A 24 -0.93 9.81 -6.16
C ALA A 24 -0.15 8.90 -5.22
N ASP A 25 1.17 8.86 -5.39
CA ASP A 25 2.05 8.10 -4.51
C ASP A 25 2.06 8.70 -3.09
N LEU A 26 2.14 7.81 -2.11
CA LEU A 26 2.13 8.16 -0.69
C LEU A 26 3.53 8.52 -0.23
N VAL A 27 3.66 9.62 0.51
CA VAL A 27 4.95 10.10 1.04
C VAL A 27 4.95 9.93 2.57
N PRO A 28 5.89 9.17 3.14
CA PRO A 28 6.03 9.06 4.59
C PRO A 28 6.27 10.42 5.25
N GLN A 29 5.77 10.57 6.46
CA GLN A 29 5.72 11.84 7.19
C GLN A 29 6.92 12.04 8.12
N GLY A 30 7.78 11.03 8.28
CA GLY A 30 8.95 11.10 9.15
C GLY A 30 10.04 10.12 8.74
N PRO A 31 11.29 10.35 9.22
CA PRO A 31 12.34 9.35 9.12
C PRO A 31 11.96 8.14 10.00
N ASP A 32 12.29 6.94 9.53
CA ASP A 32 12.06 5.66 10.23
C ASP A 32 10.60 5.42 10.62
N SER A 33 9.75 5.28 9.61
CA SER A 33 8.31 5.05 9.75
C SER A 33 7.91 3.62 9.38
N VAL A 34 6.70 3.21 9.76
CA VAL A 34 6.13 1.92 9.34
C VAL A 34 4.78 2.17 8.66
N LEU A 35 4.63 1.67 7.43
CA LEU A 35 3.36 1.63 6.74
C LEU A 35 2.57 0.41 7.22
N THR A 36 1.36 0.64 7.71
CA THR A 36 0.34 -0.38 7.91
C THR A 36 -0.64 -0.32 6.75
N ILE A 37 -0.65 -1.36 5.93
CA ILE A 37 -1.45 -1.48 4.72
C ILE A 37 -2.62 -2.42 5.00
N GLY A 38 -3.85 -1.93 4.91
CA GLY A 38 -5.06 -2.74 4.96
C GLY A 38 -5.73 -2.79 3.58
N VAL A 39 -6.16 -3.97 3.15
CA VAL A 39 -6.73 -4.15 1.80
C VAL A 39 -7.75 -5.29 1.73
N ALA A 40 -8.80 -5.12 0.93
CA ALA A 40 -9.73 -6.16 0.51
C ALA A 40 -10.02 -6.00 -0.98
N LEU A 41 -9.84 -7.08 -1.74
CA LEU A 41 -10.00 -7.09 -3.21
C LEU A 41 -11.10 -8.07 -3.62
N SER A 42 -11.83 -7.80 -4.68
CA SER A 42 -12.94 -8.65 -5.14
C SER A 42 -12.49 -9.95 -5.83
N ALA A 43 -11.21 -10.07 -6.17
CA ALA A 43 -10.65 -11.20 -6.92
C ALA A 43 -9.38 -11.71 -6.26
N ALA A 44 -9.04 -12.97 -6.51
CA ALA A 44 -7.82 -13.58 -5.99
C ALA A 44 -6.63 -13.20 -6.87
N VAL A 45 -5.89 -12.17 -6.47
CA VAL A 45 -4.74 -11.61 -7.19
C VAL A 45 -3.58 -11.35 -6.23
N LYS A 46 -2.36 -11.26 -6.77
CA LYS A 46 -1.21 -10.79 -5.99
C LYS A 46 -1.32 -9.28 -5.80
N LEU A 47 -0.78 -8.78 -4.70
CA LEU A 47 -0.70 -7.35 -4.43
C LEU A 47 0.76 -6.94 -4.37
N ASN A 48 1.11 -5.94 -5.17
CA ASN A 48 2.46 -5.39 -5.21
C ASN A 48 2.51 -4.07 -4.44
N LEU A 49 3.56 -3.89 -3.65
CA LEU A 49 3.98 -2.59 -3.13
C LEU A 49 5.03 -2.02 -4.07
N LEU A 50 4.74 -0.85 -4.64
CA LEU A 50 5.70 -0.07 -5.41
C LEU A 50 6.41 0.90 -4.48
N ILE A 51 7.74 0.89 -4.52
CA ILE A 51 8.61 1.77 -3.75
C ILE A 51 9.43 2.58 -4.74
N LYS A 52 9.23 3.90 -4.78
CA LYS A 52 9.87 4.78 -5.76
C LYS A 52 10.85 5.72 -5.06
N SER A 53 12.00 5.96 -5.69
CA SER A 53 12.98 6.97 -5.28
C SER A 53 13.56 7.65 -6.54
N GLY A 54 13.17 8.90 -6.77
CA GLY A 54 13.48 9.59 -8.01
C GLY A 54 12.97 8.82 -9.23
N ALA A 55 13.87 8.37 -10.09
CA ALA A 55 13.55 7.59 -11.30
C ALA A 55 13.52 6.07 -11.08
N THR A 56 13.90 5.58 -9.89
CA THR A 56 13.98 4.15 -9.61
C THR A 56 12.68 3.67 -9.00
N THR A 57 12.16 2.54 -9.49
CA THR A 57 11.01 1.83 -8.90
C THR A 57 11.42 0.42 -8.52
N VAL A 58 11.14 0.04 -7.28
CA VAL A 58 11.26 -1.32 -6.77
C VAL A 58 9.86 -1.88 -6.53
N THR A 59 9.61 -3.09 -7.01
CA THR A 59 8.33 -3.78 -6.84
C THR A 59 8.51 -4.93 -5.87
N VAL A 60 7.73 -4.94 -4.79
CA VAL A 60 7.68 -6.02 -3.81
C VAL A 60 6.33 -6.71 -3.91
N VAL A 61 6.33 -8.02 -4.12
CA VAL A 61 5.08 -8.80 -4.07
C VAL A 61 4.78 -9.15 -2.62
N LEU A 62 3.63 -8.71 -2.12
CA LEU A 62 3.16 -8.99 -0.76
C LEU A 62 2.61 -10.43 -0.68
N ASN A 63 2.45 -10.92 0.56
CA ASN A 63 1.87 -12.24 0.85
C ASN A 63 2.67 -13.40 0.24
N ASP A 64 4.01 -13.38 0.38
CA ASP A 64 4.92 -14.44 -0.07
C ASP A 64 4.68 -14.89 -1.52
N ASP A 65 4.49 -13.91 -2.41
CA ASP A 65 4.19 -14.12 -3.83
C ASP A 65 2.93 -14.96 -4.10
N SER A 66 2.03 -15.04 -3.13
CA SER A 66 0.76 -15.77 -3.21
C SER A 66 -0.43 -14.83 -3.41
N ASN A 67 -1.45 -15.32 -4.11
CA ASN A 67 -2.69 -14.56 -4.29
C ASN A 67 -3.35 -14.27 -2.94
N LEU A 68 -3.89 -13.05 -2.79
CA LEU A 68 -4.78 -12.73 -1.69
C LEU A 68 -6.10 -13.48 -1.86
N THR A 69 -6.70 -13.92 -0.77
CA THR A 69 -8.05 -14.47 -0.78
C THR A 69 -9.05 -13.39 -1.19
N ALA A 70 -9.85 -13.67 -2.22
CA ALA A 70 -10.89 -12.75 -2.69
C ALA A 70 -11.90 -12.43 -1.58
N THR A 71 -12.37 -11.19 -1.54
CA THR A 71 -13.36 -10.64 -0.59
C THR A 71 -12.98 -10.73 0.90
N ALA A 72 -11.73 -11.09 1.21
CA ALA A 72 -11.20 -11.10 2.57
C ALA A 72 -10.33 -9.85 2.83
N GLY A 73 -10.29 -9.40 4.07
CA GLY A 73 -9.38 -8.35 4.52
C GLY A 73 -8.00 -8.91 4.83
N HIS A 74 -6.95 -8.23 4.34
CA HIS A 74 -5.55 -8.53 4.59
C HIS A 74 -4.86 -7.31 5.19
N THR A 75 -3.84 -7.54 6.01
CA THR A 75 -3.02 -6.48 6.60
C THR A 75 -1.54 -6.79 6.44
N PHE A 76 -0.76 -5.81 6.02
CA PHE A 76 0.69 -5.89 5.85
C PHE A 76 1.37 -4.74 6.59
N THR A 77 2.62 -4.96 6.99
CA THR A 77 3.49 -3.93 7.56
C THR A 77 4.75 -3.81 6.72
N TRP A 78 5.17 -2.59 6.44
CA TRP A 78 6.38 -2.33 5.65
C TRP A 78 7.20 -1.18 6.25
N PRO A 79 8.53 -1.33 6.40
CA PRO A 79 9.39 -0.22 6.81
C PRO A 79 9.39 0.88 5.74
N ALA A 80 9.19 2.12 6.14
CA ALA A 80 9.17 3.25 5.24
C ALA A 80 10.15 4.34 5.65
N ASP A 81 10.89 4.80 4.64
CA ASP A 81 11.99 5.74 4.79
C ASP A 81 11.64 7.06 4.12
N SER A 82 12.15 8.15 4.70
CA SER A 82 12.07 9.46 4.07
C SER A 82 12.78 9.46 2.71
N GLY A 83 12.19 10.12 1.72
CA GLY A 83 12.75 10.21 0.36
C GLY A 83 12.26 9.11 -0.60
N TYR A 84 11.42 8.20 -0.11
CA TYR A 84 10.69 7.23 -0.94
C TYR A 84 9.21 7.58 -1.02
N THR A 85 8.57 7.15 -2.10
CA THR A 85 7.11 7.18 -2.24
C THR A 85 6.56 5.78 -2.48
N TYR A 86 5.30 5.56 -2.09
CA TYR A 86 4.71 4.23 -2.02
C TYR A 86 3.36 4.19 -2.73
N ASN A 87 3.09 3.12 -3.47
CA ASN A 87 1.77 2.85 -4.03
C ASN A 87 1.51 1.35 -4.06
N LEU A 88 0.26 0.97 -4.31
CA LEU A 88 -0.13 -0.43 -4.40
C LEU A 88 -0.65 -0.73 -5.80
N GLN A 89 -0.35 -1.93 -6.30
CA GLN A 89 -0.75 -2.36 -7.62
C GLN A 89 -1.18 -3.83 -7.58
N PRO A 90 -2.45 -4.18 -7.87
CA PRO A 90 -2.85 -5.57 -7.99
C PRO A 90 -2.29 -6.17 -9.30
N SER A 91 -1.89 -7.44 -9.28
CA SER A 91 -1.31 -8.11 -10.44
C SER A 91 -2.33 -8.44 -11.55
N GLY A 92 -3.62 -8.26 -11.28
CA GLY A 92 -4.71 -8.51 -12.21
C GLY A 92 -5.91 -7.61 -11.92
N SER A 93 -6.85 -7.55 -12.86
CA SER A 93 -8.04 -6.70 -12.75
C SER A 93 -8.91 -7.14 -11.58
N CYS A 94 -9.35 -6.18 -10.76
CA CYS A 94 -10.20 -6.42 -9.61
C CYS A 94 -10.93 -5.14 -9.19
N THR A 95 -11.88 -5.26 -8.26
CA THR A 95 -12.40 -4.11 -7.52
C THR A 95 -11.68 -4.03 -6.19
N VAL A 96 -11.09 -2.87 -5.89
CA VAL A 96 -10.61 -2.53 -4.55
C VAL A 96 -11.84 -2.26 -3.70
N LEU A 97 -12.27 -3.25 -2.93
CA LEU A 97 -13.44 -3.14 -2.06
C LEU A 97 -13.16 -2.14 -0.93
N TRP A 98 -11.95 -2.26 -0.37
CA TRP A 98 -11.42 -1.34 0.62
C TRP A 98 -9.90 -1.34 0.57
N CYS A 99 -9.27 -0.17 0.70
CA CYS A 99 -7.84 -0.06 0.94
C CYS A 99 -7.52 1.17 1.80
N SER A 100 -6.64 1.00 2.79
CA SER A 100 -6.07 2.12 3.55
C SER A 100 -4.59 1.89 3.81
N ILE A 101 -3.82 2.97 3.83
CA ILE A 101 -2.45 2.98 4.32
C ILE A 101 -2.37 3.97 5.47
N ARG A 102 -1.76 3.52 6.56
CA ARG A 102 -1.45 4.35 7.72
C ARG A 102 0.05 4.37 7.91
N ASP A 103 0.60 5.56 7.95
CA ASP A 103 1.98 5.79 8.34
C ASP A 103 2.03 5.99 9.86
N VAL A 104 2.81 5.15 10.53
CA VAL A 104 3.12 5.25 11.95
C VAL A 104 4.59 5.64 12.08
N CYS A 105 4.83 6.92 12.39
CA CYS A 105 6.18 7.42 12.67
C CYS A 105 6.49 7.26 14.16
N SER A 106 7.70 6.79 14.49
CA SER A 106 8.21 6.90 15.86
C SER A 106 8.42 8.40 16.14
N GLY A 107 7.54 8.98 16.95
CA GLY A 107 7.66 10.39 17.28
C GLY A 107 8.92 10.57 18.13
N GLY A 108 9.94 11.22 17.57
CA GLY A 108 11.08 11.72 18.34
C GLY A 108 10.58 12.45 19.59
N ILE A 109 11.19 12.11 20.73
CA ILE A 109 10.91 12.71 22.03
C ILE A 109 11.41 14.16 22.02
#